data_AF-A0A645APQ2-F1
#
_entry.id   AF-A0A645APQ2-F1
#
_cell.length_a   1.000
_cell.length_b   1.000
_cell.length_c   1.000
_cell.angle_alpha   90.00
_cell.angle_beta   90.00
_cell.angle_gamma   90.00
#
_symmetry.space_group_name_H-M   'P 1'
#
loop_
_entity.id
_entity.type
_entity.pdbx_description
1 polymer ?
#
loop_
_entity_poly.entity_id
_entity_poly.type
_entity_poly.pdbx_seq_one_letter_code
_entity_poly.pdbx_strand_id
1 'polypeptide(L)'
;MNDSSFVCGTDGNFDFIELKDWLSFAAELRNGFAQSFGLSNTAEIKGLPIIKFGRNQRNVIMIVHPFWDLRNIREDNWLAEIKAGIDEYVAQSGGKLSIIDTFNLHRRPGWCYERLIIR
;
A
#
# COMPACT_ATOMS: atom_id res chain seq x y z
N MET A 1 19.56 10.39 18.56
CA MET A 1 18.11 10.69 18.59
C MET A 1 17.40 9.38 18.35
N ASN A 2 16.77 8.80 19.37
CA ASN A 2 16.12 7.49 19.28
C ASN A 2 14.78 7.61 20.01
N ASP A 3 13.86 8.38 19.41
CA ASP A 3 12.51 8.52 19.94
C ASP A 3 11.79 7.19 19.74
N SER A 4 11.51 6.52 20.87
CA SER A 4 10.89 5.18 20.89
C SER A 4 9.42 5.20 20.42
N SER A 5 8.87 6.40 20.25
CA SER A 5 7.53 6.72 19.76
C SER A 5 7.48 6.98 18.25
N PHE A 6 8.63 7.06 17.56
CA PHE A 6 8.64 7.23 16.11
C PHE A 6 8.18 5.94 15.42
N VAL A 7 6.96 5.95 14.89
CA VAL A 7 6.34 4.80 14.21
C VAL A 7 6.28 4.95 12.69
N CYS A 8 7.10 5.85 12.13
CA CYS A 8 7.28 6.04 10.68
C CYS A 8 5.95 6.24 9.91
N GLY A 9 4.98 6.97 10.48
CA GLY A 9 3.70 7.28 9.84
C GLY A 9 2.68 6.14 9.83
N THR A 10 2.93 5.02 10.54
CA THR A 10 1.92 3.95 10.71
C THR A 10 0.70 4.39 11.53
N ASP A 11 0.84 5.47 12.29
CA ASP A 11 -0.20 6.20 13.01
C ASP A 11 -0.96 7.22 12.13
N GLY A 12 -0.59 7.35 10.85
CA GLY A 12 -1.17 8.32 9.94
C GLY A 12 -0.55 9.72 10.07
N ASN A 13 0.49 9.88 10.89
CA ASN A 13 1.20 11.14 11.02
C ASN A 13 2.38 11.21 10.04
N PHE A 14 2.22 12.02 8.99
CA PHE A 14 3.23 12.25 7.95
C PHE A 14 3.88 13.64 8.05
N ASP A 15 3.71 14.36 9.17
CA ASP A 15 4.23 15.73 9.34
C ASP A 15 5.75 15.78 9.54
N PHE A 16 6.39 14.62 9.77
CA PHE A 16 7.84 14.52 9.83
C PHE A 16 8.46 14.84 8.47
N ILE A 17 9.54 15.63 8.44
CA ILE A 17 10.24 16.03 7.21
C ILE A 17 10.60 14.84 6.31
N GLU A 18 10.92 13.69 6.91
CA GLU A 18 11.30 12.46 6.19
C GLU A 18 10.11 11.74 5.54
N LEU A 19 8.89 12.01 6.01
CA LEU A 19 7.63 11.42 5.54
C LEU A 19 6.76 12.42 4.77
N LYS A 20 7.13 13.70 4.81
CA LYS A 20 6.47 14.76 4.09
C LYS A 20 6.47 14.43 2.60
N ASP A 21 5.31 14.58 1.97
CA ASP A 21 5.05 14.24 0.57
C ASP A 21 5.16 12.75 0.19
N TRP A 22 5.40 11.84 1.16
CA TRP A 22 5.48 10.41 0.86
C TRP A 22 4.17 9.85 0.28
N LEU A 23 3.02 10.26 0.80
CA LEU A 23 1.71 9.83 0.26
C LEU A 23 1.54 10.26 -1.20
N SER A 24 1.93 11.50 -1.53
CA SER A 24 1.91 12.02 -2.89
C SER A 24 2.85 11.23 -3.80
N PHE A 25 4.09 10.99 -3.34
CA PHE A 25 5.07 10.16 -4.06
C PHE A 25 4.56 8.73 -4.28
N ALA A 26 3.95 8.11 -3.26
CA ALA A 26 3.36 6.78 -3.36
C ALA A 26 2.20 6.74 -4.36
N ALA A 27 1.37 7.80 -4.42
CA ALA A 27 0.29 7.93 -5.38
C ALA A 27 0.79 8.11 -6.82
N GLU A 28 1.87 8.87 -7.03
CA GLU A 28 2.51 8.99 -8.34
C GLU A 28 3.09 7.67 -8.82
N LEU A 29 3.81 6.95 -7.95
CA LEU A 29 4.31 5.60 -8.26
C LEU A 29 3.18 4.62 -8.58
N ARG A 30 2.10 4.65 -7.79
CA ARG A 30 0.88 3.87 -8.04
C ARG A 30 0.34 4.16 -9.43
N ASN A 31 0.21 5.45 -9.79
CA ASN A 31 -0.34 5.86 -11.08
C ASN A 31 0.54 5.40 -12.24
N GLY A 32 1.86 5.57 -12.15
CA GLY A 32 2.80 5.11 -13.18
C GLY A 32 2.79 3.59 -13.34
N PHE A 33 2.71 2.84 -12.23
CA PHE A 33 2.58 1.39 -12.25
C PHE A 33 1.25 0.95 -12.87
N ALA A 34 0.15 1.55 -12.43
CA ALA A 34 -1.19 1.28 -12.94
C ALA A 34 -1.29 1.53 -14.45
N GLN A 35 -0.75 2.66 -14.92
CA GLN A 35 -0.69 3.00 -16.34
C GLN A 35 0.15 2.00 -17.14
N SER A 36 1.31 1.61 -16.61
CA SER A 36 2.25 0.71 -17.30
C SER A 36 1.69 -0.70 -17.50
N PHE A 37 0.83 -1.16 -16.58
CA PHE A 37 0.27 -2.52 -16.59
C PHE A 37 -1.25 -2.57 -16.86
N GLY A 38 -1.86 -1.45 -17.24
CA GLY A 38 -3.28 -1.38 -17.59
C GLY A 38 -4.24 -1.62 -16.41
N LEU A 39 -3.83 -1.28 -15.20
CA LEU A 39 -4.68 -1.36 -14.01
C LEU A 39 -5.52 -0.08 -13.90
N SER A 40 -6.82 -0.16 -14.14
CA SER A 40 -7.67 1.03 -14.25
C SER A 40 -8.23 1.55 -12.92
N ASN A 41 -8.29 0.73 -11.87
CA ASN A 41 -8.99 1.11 -10.63
C ASN A 41 -8.00 1.48 -9.54
N THR A 42 -7.44 2.67 -9.66
CA THR A 42 -6.68 3.31 -8.58
C THR A 42 -7.66 3.94 -7.59
N ALA A 43 -7.39 3.78 -6.30
CA ALA A 43 -8.19 4.38 -5.24
C ALA A 43 -7.29 4.73 -4.04
N GLU A 44 -7.87 5.38 -3.05
CA GLU A 44 -7.20 5.76 -1.81
C GLU A 44 -8.10 5.41 -0.63
N ILE A 45 -7.53 4.82 0.42
CA ILE A 45 -8.24 4.55 1.67
C ILE A 45 -7.55 5.35 2.77
N LYS A 46 -8.27 6.34 3.32
CA LYS A 46 -7.72 7.31 4.29
C LYS A 46 -6.42 7.98 3.83
N GLY A 47 -6.25 8.16 2.52
CA GLY A 47 -5.04 8.72 1.90
C GLY A 47 -3.99 7.70 1.46
N LEU A 48 -4.09 6.43 1.89
CA LEU A 48 -3.16 5.39 1.45
C LEU A 48 -3.48 4.95 0.00
N PRO A 49 -2.51 5.02 -0.93
CA PRO A 49 -2.73 4.61 -2.32
C PRO A 49 -2.91 3.10 -2.46
N ILE A 50 -3.99 2.71 -3.12
CA ILE A 50 -4.32 1.32 -3.42
C ILE A 50 -4.70 1.13 -4.90
N ILE A 51 -4.63 -0.10 -5.37
CA ILE A 51 -5.12 -0.50 -6.71
C ILE A 51 -6.02 -1.71 -6.56
N LYS A 52 -7.26 -1.63 -7.07
CA LYS A 52 -8.14 -2.78 -7.18
C LYS A 52 -8.05 -3.39 -8.58
N PHE A 53 -7.93 -4.71 -8.67
CA PHE A 53 -7.70 -5.38 -9.95
C PHE A 53 -8.29 -6.80 -9.99
N GLY A 54 -8.21 -7.42 -11.16
CA GLY A 54 -8.82 -8.72 -11.43
C GLY A 54 -10.33 -8.65 -11.66
N ARG A 55 -10.95 -9.83 -11.85
CA ARG A 55 -12.40 -9.94 -12.09
C ARG A 55 -13.17 -9.35 -10.92
N ASN A 56 -14.11 -8.45 -11.21
CA ASN A 56 -14.93 -7.74 -10.22
C ASN A 56 -14.12 -6.94 -9.18
N GLN A 57 -12.87 -6.54 -9.50
CA GLN A 57 -12.01 -5.73 -8.62
C GLN A 57 -11.70 -6.39 -7.26
N ARG A 58 -11.86 -7.72 -7.15
CA ARG A 58 -11.70 -8.47 -5.90
C ARG A 58 -10.30 -8.44 -5.32
N ASN A 59 -9.26 -8.28 -6.15
CA ASN A 59 -7.88 -8.25 -5.67
C ASN A 59 -7.48 -6.81 -5.36
N VAL A 60 -6.72 -6.62 -4.29
CA VAL A 60 -6.26 -5.29 -3.87
C VAL A 60 -4.75 -5.29 -3.75
N ILE A 61 -4.11 -4.24 -4.28
CA ILE A 61 -2.71 -3.92 -4.10
C ILE A 61 -2.64 -2.73 -3.15
N MET A 62 -1.94 -2.90 -2.04
CA MET A 62 -1.66 -1.84 -1.08
C MET A 62 -0.24 -1.32 -1.29
N ILE A 63 -0.09 0.00 -1.50
CA ILE A 63 1.22 0.64 -1.63
C ILE A 63 1.65 1.15 -0.25
N VAL A 64 2.79 0.68 0.24
CA VAL A 64 3.22 0.86 1.64
C VAL A 64 4.59 1.49 1.76
N HIS A 65 4.90 2.05 2.93
CA HIS A 65 6.25 2.54 3.20
C HIS A 65 7.22 1.35 3.37
N PRO A 66 8.46 1.42 2.84
CA PRO A 66 9.43 0.31 2.93
C PRO A 66 9.82 -0.10 4.36
N PHE A 67 9.67 0.82 5.32
CA PHE A 67 10.01 0.58 6.73
C PHE A 67 8.83 0.12 7.59
N TRP A 68 7.63 -0.05 7.03
CA TRP A 68 6.50 -0.55 7.81
C TRP A 68 6.61 -2.06 8.05
N ASP A 69 6.57 -2.47 9.32
CA ASP A 69 6.40 -3.87 9.68
C ASP A 69 4.92 -4.26 9.64
N LEU A 70 4.52 -4.83 8.51
CA LEU A 70 3.15 -5.29 8.27
C LEU A 70 2.85 -6.66 8.89
N ARG A 71 3.85 -7.33 9.48
CA ARG A 71 3.68 -8.58 10.24
C ARG A 71 3.40 -8.31 11.71
N ASN A 72 3.96 -7.23 12.24
CA ASN A 72 3.74 -6.77 13.62
C ASN A 72 3.13 -5.37 13.63
N ILE A 73 1.95 -5.23 13.05
CA ILE A 73 1.18 -3.99 13.17
C ILE A 73 0.72 -3.89 14.63
N ARG A 74 1.21 -2.89 15.36
CA ARG A 74 0.76 -2.61 16.73
C ARG A 74 -0.75 -2.33 16.71
N GLU A 75 -1.46 -2.90 17.69
CA GLU A 75 -2.92 -2.82 17.78
C GLU A 75 -3.38 -1.35 17.88
N ASP A 76 -4.46 -1.01 17.15
CA ASP A 76 -5.09 0.30 17.01
C ASP A 76 -4.22 1.46 16.46
N ASN A 77 -3.74 1.33 15.22
CA ASN A 77 -3.21 2.47 14.46
C ASN A 77 -3.84 2.62 13.08
N TRP A 78 -3.65 3.80 12.46
CA TRP A 78 -4.23 4.16 11.16
C TRP A 78 -4.00 3.09 10.08
N LEU A 79 -2.81 2.47 10.04
CA LEU A 79 -2.49 1.40 9.10
C LEU A 79 -3.22 0.09 9.41
N ALA A 80 -3.40 -0.26 10.69
CA ALA A 80 -4.15 -1.43 11.12
C ALA A 80 -5.60 -1.36 10.63
N GLU A 81 -6.25 -0.20 10.81
CA GLU A 81 -7.63 0.01 10.38
C GLU A 81 -7.79 -0.13 8.85
N ILE A 82 -6.87 0.45 8.09
CA ILE A 82 -6.89 0.35 6.62
C ILE A 82 -6.70 -1.10 6.19
N LYS A 83 -5.72 -1.80 6.78
CA LYS A 83 -5.44 -3.19 6.45
C LYS A 83 -6.64 -4.08 6.80
N ALA A 84 -7.25 -3.90 7.97
CA ALA A 84 -8.42 -4.66 8.39
C ALA A 84 -9.59 -4.49 7.41
N GLY A 85 -9.89 -3.26 6.97
CA GLY A 85 -10.93 -3.02 5.98
C GLY A 85 -10.64 -3.63 4.61
N ILE A 86 -9.38 -3.65 4.18
CA ILE A 86 -8.98 -4.32 2.94
C ILE A 86 -9.06 -5.84 3.08
N ASP A 87 -8.59 -6.40 4.19
CA ASP A 87 -8.65 -7.84 4.48
C ASP A 87 -10.10 -8.33 4.48
N GLU A 88 -11.01 -7.59 5.10
CA GLU A 88 -12.45 -7.88 5.08
C GLU A 88 -13.00 -7.85 3.65
N TYR A 89 -12.68 -6.81 2.87
CA TYR A 89 -13.12 -6.69 1.48
C TYR A 89 -12.63 -7.86 0.60
N VAL A 90 -11.36 -8.25 0.71
CA VAL A 90 -10.83 -9.37 -0.08
C VAL A 90 -11.42 -10.71 0.38
N ALA A 91 -11.69 -10.89 1.67
CA ALA A 91 -12.34 -12.08 2.20
C ALA A 91 -13.78 -12.23 1.66
N GLN A 92 -14.57 -11.15 1.67
CA GLN A 92 -15.94 -11.16 1.14
C GLN A 92 -16.00 -11.34 -0.38
N SER A 93 -15.02 -10.78 -1.11
CA SER A 93 -14.97 -10.85 -2.57
C SER A 93 -14.25 -12.09 -3.13
N GLY A 94 -13.69 -12.94 -2.25
CA GLY A 94 -12.87 -14.09 -2.64
C GLY A 94 -11.62 -13.68 -3.42
N GLY A 95 -11.07 -12.52 -3.10
CA GLY A 95 -9.86 -11.95 -3.70
C GLY A 95 -8.61 -12.18 -2.87
N LYS A 96 -7.53 -11.49 -3.25
CA LYS A 96 -6.25 -11.52 -2.53
C LYS A 96 -5.75 -10.10 -2.27
N LEU A 97 -5.14 -9.90 -1.08
CA LEU A 97 -4.35 -8.72 -0.77
C LEU A 97 -2.90 -8.93 -1.20
N SER A 98 -2.38 -8.01 -1.99
CA SER A 98 -0.96 -7.89 -2.32
C SER A 98 -0.41 -6.59 -1.76
N ILE A 99 0.84 -6.63 -1.31
CA ILE A 99 1.50 -5.52 -0.66
C ILE A 99 2.78 -5.23 -1.44
N ILE A 100 2.96 -3.98 -1.84
CA ILE A 100 4.14 -3.51 -2.55
C ILE A 100 4.64 -2.25 -1.86
N ASP A 101 5.91 -2.23 -1.46
CA ASP A 101 6.53 -1.04 -0.92
C ASP A 101 6.99 -0.08 -2.02
N THR A 102 7.02 1.23 -1.72
CA THR A 102 7.41 2.26 -2.70
C THR A 102 8.84 2.11 -3.21
N PHE A 103 9.76 1.52 -2.44
CA PHE A 103 11.14 1.31 -2.87
C PHE A 103 11.23 0.27 -3.98
N ASN A 104 10.60 -0.89 -3.80
CA ASN A 104 10.53 -1.93 -4.83
C ASN A 104 9.69 -1.46 -6.03
N LEU A 105 8.59 -0.74 -5.80
CA LEU A 105 7.77 -0.20 -6.89
C LEU A 105 8.56 0.76 -7.77
N HIS A 106 9.32 1.66 -7.17
CA HIS A 106 10.14 2.64 -7.89
C HIS A 106 11.29 1.99 -8.66
N ARG A 107 11.96 0.99 -8.07
CA ARG A 107 13.16 0.38 -8.69
C ARG A 107 12.86 -0.77 -9.64
N ARG A 108 11.80 -1.54 -9.39
CA ARG A 108 11.51 -2.81 -10.07
C ARG A 108 10.00 -3.00 -10.30
N PRO A 109 9.33 -2.10 -11.03
CA PRO A 109 7.90 -2.21 -11.30
C PRO A 109 7.56 -3.52 -12.04
N GLY A 110 8.36 -3.95 -13.02
CA GLY A 110 8.17 -5.23 -13.72
C GLY A 110 8.17 -6.44 -12.78
N TRP A 111 9.16 -6.52 -11.89
CA TRP A 111 9.24 -7.60 -10.89
C TRP A 111 8.05 -7.59 -9.92
N CYS A 112 7.59 -6.40 -9.52
CA CYS A 112 6.39 -6.28 -8.69
C CYS A 112 5.17 -6.85 -9.42
N TYR A 113 5.01 -6.55 -10.71
CA TYR A 113 3.92 -7.07 -11.52
C TYR A 113 4.00 -8.58 -11.74
N GLU A 114 5.18 -9.12 -12.03
CA GLU A 114 5.41 -10.57 -12.14
C GLU A 114 4.95 -11.31 -10.88
N ARG A 115 5.26 -10.78 -9.69
CA ARG A 115 4.83 -11.36 -8.42
C ARG A 115 3.32 -11.31 -8.18
N LEU A 116 2.60 -10.44 -8.86
CA LEU A 116 1.13 -10.39 -8.81
C LEU A 116 0.50 -11.46 -9.71
N ILE A 117 1.13 -11.79 -10.84
CA ILE A 117 0.58 -12.74 -11.83
C ILE A 117 0.95 -14.19 -11.50
N ILE A 118 2.19 -14.46 -11.04
CA ILE A 118 2.74 -15.82 -10.87
C ILE A 118 2.24 -16.47 -9.55
N ARG A 119 0.99 -16.21 -9.12
CA ARG A 119 0.51 -16.45 -7.76
C ARG A 119 -0.80 -17.21 -7.64
#